data_AF-A0A8C5WU10-F1
#
_entry.id   AF-A0A8C5WU10-F1
#
_cell.length_a   1.000
_cell.length_b   1.000
_cell.length_c   1.000
_cell.angle_alpha   90.00
_cell.angle_beta   90.00
_cell.angle_gamma   90.00
#
_symmetry.space_group_name_H-M   'P 1'
#
loop_
_entity.id
_entity.type
_entity.pdbx_description
1 polymer ?
#
loop_
_entity_poly.entity_id
_entity_poly.type
_entity_poly.pdbx_seq_one_letter_code
_entity_poly.pdbx_strand_id
1 'polypeptide(L)'
;MCYSALVLAMIFCMGEPLPYHHYEHLNSQFIQFLLHVIEDGLPSDSTDQLPDLFINVLLAFNLHIPVPEHNVIMVTVKKHSNIKIFTEKLLLLLNRGDDPVCIFKHQPQPPHSVLKFLQDIFACKDTASIFYHTDMMVMIDIIVRQISDLSPGEKLRMEYLSLMHAIMRTTPYLQHKHRLTDLQGTLQRIVVEAEDSQQCQMDKMIIQEIYKEFPEIAPGAS
;
A
#
# COMPACT_ATOMS: atom_id res chain seq x y z
N MET A 1 -12.53 -23.74 -1.11
CA MET A 1 -12.43 -22.29 -0.86
C MET A 1 -11.43 -21.60 -1.78
N CYS A 2 -10.27 -22.21 -2.08
CA CYS A 2 -9.23 -21.59 -2.92
C CYS A 2 -9.73 -21.05 -4.28
N TYR A 3 -10.45 -21.85 -5.07
CA TYR A 3 -10.98 -21.38 -6.35
C TYR A 3 -12.00 -20.24 -6.22
N SER A 4 -12.83 -20.26 -5.17
CA SER A 4 -13.77 -19.17 -4.89
C SER A 4 -13.03 -17.87 -4.58
N ALA A 5 -11.96 -17.93 -3.80
CA ALA A 5 -11.10 -16.79 -3.51
C ALA A 5 -10.43 -16.24 -4.78
N LEU A 6 -9.89 -17.15 -5.61
CA LEU A 6 -9.24 -16.79 -6.87
C LEU A 6 -10.21 -16.09 -7.83
N VAL A 7 -11.40 -16.66 -8.03
CA VAL A 7 -12.43 -16.06 -8.90
C VAL A 7 -12.90 -14.72 -8.35
N LEU A 8 -13.05 -14.60 -7.03
CA LEU A 8 -13.44 -13.33 -6.40
C LEU A 8 -12.38 -12.24 -6.61
N ALA A 9 -11.09 -12.57 -6.46
CA ALA A 9 -10.00 -11.66 -6.76
C ALA A 9 -9.98 -11.26 -8.25
N MET A 10 -10.25 -12.20 -9.16
CA MET A 10 -10.37 -11.93 -10.60
C MET A 10 -11.54 -10.99 -10.93
N ILE A 11 -12.68 -11.11 -10.23
CA ILE A 11 -13.84 -10.23 -10.46
C ILE A 11 -13.51 -8.80 -10.02
N PHE A 12 -12.81 -8.61 -8.90
CA PHE A 12 -12.47 -7.29 -8.38
C PHE A 12 -11.22 -6.66 -8.97
N CYS A 13 -10.40 -7.43 -9.72
CA CYS A 13 -9.07 -6.98 -10.13
C CYS A 13 -9.06 -5.72 -11.01
N MET A 14 -10.17 -5.38 -11.67
CA MET A 14 -10.25 -4.17 -12.51
C MET A 14 -10.61 -2.90 -11.72
N GLY A 15 -10.91 -3.00 -10.42
CA GLY A 15 -11.22 -1.84 -9.59
C GLY A 15 -12.49 -1.09 -9.98
N GLU A 16 -13.46 -1.77 -10.60
CA GLU A 16 -14.74 -1.17 -10.96
C GLU A 16 -15.73 -1.15 -9.78
N PRO A 17 -16.53 -0.08 -9.61
CA PRO A 17 -17.52 0.00 -8.54
C PRO A 17 -18.57 -1.12 -8.60
N LEU A 18 -18.90 -1.66 -7.43
CA LEU A 18 -19.93 -2.69 -7.30
C LEU A 18 -21.31 -2.08 -6.98
N PRO A 19 -22.40 -2.72 -7.43
CA PRO A 19 -23.75 -2.45 -6.93
C PRO A 19 -23.86 -2.50 -5.39
N TYR A 20 -24.60 -1.55 -4.80
CA TYR A 20 -24.65 -1.36 -3.34
C TYR A 20 -25.10 -2.59 -2.53
N HIS A 21 -25.99 -3.41 -3.08
CA HIS A 21 -26.48 -4.61 -2.38
C HIS A 21 -25.37 -5.66 -2.15
N HIS A 22 -24.28 -5.65 -2.93
CA HIS A 22 -23.16 -6.56 -2.68
C HIS A 22 -22.47 -6.27 -1.35
N TYR A 23 -22.48 -5.02 -0.88
CA TYR A 23 -21.90 -4.66 0.43
C TYR A 23 -22.73 -5.14 1.60
N GLU A 24 -23.95 -5.67 1.39
CA GLU A 24 -24.67 -6.39 2.45
C GLU A 24 -23.94 -7.68 2.85
N HIS A 25 -23.24 -8.30 1.89
CA HIS A 25 -22.45 -9.52 2.11
C HIS A 25 -20.94 -9.22 2.19
N LEU A 26 -20.43 -8.28 1.39
CA LEU A 26 -19.04 -7.82 1.39
C LEU A 26 -18.81 -6.74 2.45
N ASN A 27 -19.21 -7.03 3.69
CA ASN A 27 -19.20 -6.11 4.83
C ASN A 27 -18.03 -6.39 5.78
N SER A 28 -17.99 -5.70 6.94
CA SER A 28 -16.94 -5.89 7.95
C SER A 28 -16.82 -7.34 8.48
N GLN A 29 -17.90 -8.11 8.54
CA GLN A 29 -17.86 -9.51 8.95
C GLN A 29 -17.14 -10.36 7.90
N PHE A 30 -17.34 -10.06 6.61
CA PHE A 30 -16.60 -10.72 5.54
C PHE A 30 -15.11 -10.38 5.61
N ILE A 31 -14.75 -9.12 5.80
CA ILE A 31 -13.35 -8.72 5.96
C ILE A 31 -12.72 -9.39 7.19
N GLN A 32 -13.43 -9.43 8.31
CA GLN A 32 -12.98 -10.10 9.52
C GLN A 32 -12.76 -11.60 9.31
N PHE A 33 -13.64 -12.26 8.55
CA PHE A 33 -13.46 -13.65 8.16
C PHE A 33 -12.17 -13.85 7.34
N LEU A 34 -11.92 -13.00 6.34
CA LEU A 34 -10.69 -13.07 5.54
C LEU A 34 -9.45 -12.88 6.42
N LEU A 35 -9.44 -11.86 7.28
CA LEU A 35 -8.33 -11.59 8.20
C LEU A 35 -8.09 -12.74 9.16
N HIS A 36 -9.15 -13.32 9.73
CA HIS A 36 -9.02 -14.47 10.63
C HIS A 36 -8.35 -15.67 9.94
N VAL A 37 -8.73 -15.98 8.71
CA VAL A 37 -8.12 -17.07 7.95
C VAL A 37 -6.68 -16.75 7.52
N ILE A 38 -6.35 -15.48 7.29
CA ILE A 38 -4.96 -15.05 7.02
C ILE A 38 -4.06 -15.28 8.24
N GLU A 39 -4.56 -14.94 9.44
CA GLU A 39 -3.80 -15.06 10.68
C GLU A 39 -3.75 -16.50 11.21
N ASP A 40 -4.90 -17.16 11.31
CA ASP A 40 -5.02 -18.43 12.02
C ASP A 40 -5.02 -19.65 11.07
N GLY A 41 -5.13 -19.41 9.76
CA GLY A 41 -5.29 -20.46 8.77
C GLY A 41 -6.63 -21.20 8.90
N LEU A 42 -6.75 -22.31 8.18
CA LEU A 42 -7.85 -23.25 8.37
C LEU A 42 -7.31 -24.68 8.43
N PRO A 43 -7.77 -25.53 9.36
CA PRO A 43 -7.34 -26.92 9.42
C PRO A 43 -7.61 -27.71 8.13
N SER A 44 -8.59 -27.28 7.34
CA SER A 44 -8.94 -27.89 6.06
C SER A 44 -8.03 -27.49 4.89
N ASP A 45 -7.22 -26.43 5.04
CA ASP A 45 -6.25 -26.03 4.04
C ASP A 45 -4.91 -26.73 4.28
N SER A 46 -4.77 -27.94 3.73
CA SER A 46 -3.53 -28.72 3.85
C SER A 46 -2.33 -28.13 3.10
N THR A 47 -2.55 -27.08 2.30
CA THR A 47 -1.55 -26.49 1.40
C THR A 47 -1.10 -25.10 1.81
N ASP A 48 -1.70 -24.53 2.86
CA ASP A 48 -1.47 -23.16 3.34
C ASP A 48 -1.55 -22.08 2.24
N GLN A 49 -2.36 -22.32 1.19
CA GLN A 49 -2.52 -21.41 0.05
C GLN A 49 -3.59 -20.34 0.28
N LEU A 50 -4.57 -20.64 1.15
CA LEU A 50 -5.73 -19.78 1.35
C LEU A 50 -5.38 -18.42 1.95
N PRO A 51 -4.42 -18.28 2.89
CA PRO A 51 -3.99 -16.98 3.38
C PRO A 51 -3.53 -16.05 2.24
N ASP A 52 -2.71 -16.54 1.32
CA ASP A 52 -2.21 -15.73 0.19
C ASP A 52 -3.35 -15.35 -0.77
N LEU A 53 -4.27 -16.27 -1.04
CA LEU A 53 -5.43 -15.98 -1.87
C LEU A 53 -6.36 -14.94 -1.22
N PHE A 54 -6.53 -14.97 0.09
CA PHE A 54 -7.36 -13.99 0.80
C PHE A 54 -6.71 -12.62 0.89
N ILE A 55 -5.37 -12.54 0.94
CA ILE A 55 -4.68 -11.27 0.74
C ILE A 55 -4.99 -10.71 -0.66
N ASN A 56 -4.91 -11.54 -1.70
CA ASN A 56 -5.24 -11.10 -3.06
C ASN A 56 -6.69 -10.62 -3.18
N VAL A 57 -7.63 -11.27 -2.49
CA VAL A 57 -9.03 -10.81 -2.42
C VAL A 57 -9.12 -9.44 -1.74
N LEU A 58 -8.45 -9.23 -0.61
CA LEU A 58 -8.44 -7.93 0.09
C LEU A 58 -7.84 -6.82 -0.78
N LEU A 59 -6.70 -7.09 -1.43
CA LEU A 59 -6.04 -6.15 -2.34
C LEU A 59 -6.95 -5.80 -3.52
N ALA A 60 -7.58 -6.80 -4.16
CA ALA A 60 -8.46 -6.60 -5.29
C ALA A 60 -9.73 -5.84 -4.91
N PHE A 61 -10.38 -6.23 -3.81
CA PHE A 61 -11.58 -5.57 -3.30
C PHE A 61 -11.31 -4.13 -2.85
N ASN A 62 -10.07 -3.79 -2.52
CA ASN A 62 -9.71 -2.44 -2.15
C ASN A 62 -9.63 -1.48 -3.35
N LEU A 63 -9.35 -1.99 -4.56
CA LEU A 63 -9.01 -1.17 -5.73
C LEU A 63 -10.11 -0.15 -6.09
N HIS A 64 -11.39 -0.54 -6.02
CA HIS A 64 -12.50 0.31 -6.45
C HIS A 64 -12.96 1.31 -5.39
N ILE A 65 -12.39 1.29 -4.18
CA ILE A 65 -12.81 2.16 -3.07
C ILE A 65 -11.97 3.44 -3.08
N PRO A 66 -12.53 4.61 -3.43
CA PRO A 66 -11.74 5.83 -3.63
C PRO A 66 -11.41 6.58 -2.33
N VAL A 67 -12.20 6.39 -1.27
CA VAL A 67 -12.08 7.15 -0.02
C VAL A 67 -11.75 6.19 1.14
N PRO A 68 -10.53 6.23 1.71
CA PRO A 68 -10.11 5.33 2.79
C PRO A 68 -11.00 5.41 4.04
N GLU A 69 -11.54 6.58 4.37
CA GLU A 69 -12.40 6.78 5.54
C GLU A 69 -13.70 5.97 5.48
N HIS A 70 -14.23 5.74 4.28
CA HIS A 70 -15.43 4.94 4.03
C HIS A 70 -15.11 3.50 3.63
N ASN A 71 -13.84 3.13 3.64
CA ASN A 71 -13.39 1.83 3.21
C ASN A 71 -13.68 0.79 4.29
N VAL A 72 -14.58 -0.16 3.98
CA VAL A 72 -14.97 -1.23 4.91
C VAL A 72 -13.77 -2.06 5.37
N ILE A 73 -12.73 -2.21 4.54
CA ILE A 73 -11.49 -2.89 4.90
C ILE A 73 -10.79 -2.08 5.99
N MET A 74 -10.54 -0.79 5.77
CA MET A 74 -9.85 0.09 6.72
C MET A 74 -10.62 0.23 8.05
N VAL A 75 -11.94 0.35 7.98
CA VAL A 75 -12.84 0.39 9.16
C VAL A 75 -12.77 -0.91 9.97
N THR A 76 -12.52 -2.04 9.32
CA THR A 76 -12.40 -3.34 9.99
C THR A 76 -10.99 -3.55 10.53
N VAL A 77 -9.96 -3.29 9.73
CA VAL A 77 -8.54 -3.43 10.09
C VAL A 77 -8.20 -2.63 11.34
N LYS A 78 -8.64 -1.37 11.45
CA LYS A 78 -8.36 -0.54 12.64
C LYS A 78 -8.92 -1.06 13.97
N LYS A 79 -9.86 -2.01 13.93
CA LYS A 79 -10.45 -2.62 15.14
C LYS A 79 -9.67 -3.86 15.62
N HIS A 80 -8.70 -4.33 14.85
CA HIS A 80 -7.97 -5.57 15.14
C HIS A 80 -6.53 -5.26 15.54
N SER A 81 -6.13 -5.71 16.74
CA SER A 81 -4.79 -5.48 17.29
C SER A 81 -3.79 -6.62 17.02
N ASN A 82 -4.21 -7.69 16.34
CA ASN A 82 -3.42 -8.90 16.14
C ASN A 82 -3.55 -9.40 14.68
N ILE A 83 -3.00 -8.64 13.74
CA ILE A 83 -2.98 -8.98 12.30
C ILE A 83 -1.54 -9.03 11.77
N LYS A 84 -0.70 -9.82 12.43
CA LYS A 84 0.75 -9.86 12.20
C LYS A 84 1.10 -10.55 10.88
N ILE A 85 0.48 -11.69 10.58
CA ILE A 85 0.78 -12.44 9.35
C ILE A 85 0.34 -11.63 8.14
N PHE A 86 -0.77 -10.91 8.25
CA PHE A 86 -1.24 -9.99 7.24
C PHE A 86 -0.22 -8.87 6.94
N THR A 87 0.28 -8.17 7.96
CA THR A 87 1.26 -7.09 7.76
C THR A 87 2.60 -7.63 7.22
N GLU A 88 3.07 -8.78 7.71
CA GLU A 88 4.28 -9.44 7.20
C GLU A 88 4.14 -9.81 5.71
N LYS A 89 3.00 -10.38 5.31
CA LYS A 89 2.75 -10.75 3.91
C LYS A 89 2.62 -9.51 3.01
N LEU A 90 2.03 -8.41 3.48
CA LEU A 90 2.02 -7.14 2.74
C LEU A 90 3.45 -6.62 2.50
N LEU A 91 4.34 -6.70 3.51
CA LEU A 91 5.74 -6.33 3.35
C LEU A 91 6.48 -7.23 2.35
N LEU A 92 6.21 -8.54 2.37
CA LEU A 92 6.78 -9.46 1.40
C LEU A 92 6.35 -9.12 -0.03
N LEU A 93 5.07 -8.78 -0.24
CA LEU A 93 4.57 -8.35 -1.54
C LEU A 93 5.21 -7.02 -1.98
N LEU A 94 5.30 -6.03 -1.08
CA LEU A 94 5.95 -4.76 -1.35
C LEU A 94 7.44 -4.96 -1.74
N ASN A 95 8.14 -5.86 -1.04
CA ASN A 95 9.55 -6.12 -1.33
C ASN A 95 9.76 -6.81 -2.70
N ARG A 96 8.84 -7.69 -3.11
CA ARG A 96 8.85 -8.31 -4.44
C ARG A 96 8.60 -7.29 -5.55
N GLY A 97 7.75 -6.30 -5.29
CA GLY A 97 7.40 -5.25 -6.25
C GLY A 97 6.43 -5.69 -7.36
N ASP A 98 5.98 -6.94 -7.33
CA ASP A 98 4.96 -7.47 -8.23
C ASP A 98 3.55 -7.21 -7.68
N ASP A 99 2.59 -6.96 -8.57
CA ASP A 99 1.18 -6.83 -8.22
C ASP A 99 0.44 -8.18 -8.38
N PRO A 100 0.05 -8.86 -7.29
CA PRO A 100 -0.63 -10.16 -7.37
C PRO A 100 -2.07 -10.07 -7.89
N VAL A 101 -2.64 -8.87 -7.97
CA VAL A 101 -4.00 -8.62 -8.47
C VAL A 101 -4.00 -8.31 -9.98
N CYS A 102 -2.85 -7.93 -10.55
CA CYS A 102 -2.70 -7.68 -11.99
C CYS A 102 -2.64 -9.01 -12.78
N ILE A 103 -3.77 -9.73 -12.83
CA ILE A 103 -3.91 -11.05 -13.46
C ILE A 103 -4.13 -10.92 -14.98
N PHE A 104 -4.87 -9.89 -15.40
CA PHE A 104 -5.27 -9.69 -16.80
C PHE A 104 -4.64 -8.43 -17.42
N LYS A 105 -4.42 -8.48 -18.73
CA LYS A 105 -3.85 -7.37 -19.52
C LYS A 105 -4.92 -6.42 -20.08
N HIS A 106 -6.08 -6.32 -19.43
CA HIS A 106 -7.17 -5.45 -19.86
C HIS A 106 -6.80 -3.96 -19.71
N GLN A 107 -7.48 -3.09 -20.45
CA GLN A 107 -7.25 -1.64 -20.40
C GLN A 107 -8.55 -0.92 -20.03
N PRO A 108 -8.50 0.17 -19.24
CA PRO A 108 -7.30 0.73 -18.60
C PRO A 108 -6.77 -0.17 -17.48
N GLN A 109 -5.45 -0.13 -17.25
CA GLN A 109 -4.84 -0.84 -16.13
C GLN A 109 -5.14 -0.11 -14.81
N PRO A 110 -5.60 -0.83 -13.77
CA PRO A 110 -5.84 -0.24 -12.45
C PRO A 110 -4.51 0.17 -11.77
N PRO A 111 -4.56 0.97 -10.69
CA PRO A 111 -3.39 1.26 -9.87
C PRO A 111 -2.79 -0.01 -9.27
N HIS A 112 -1.50 0.04 -8.91
CA HIS A 112 -0.83 -1.09 -8.26
C HIS A 112 -1.50 -1.41 -6.91
N SER A 113 -2.07 -2.60 -6.79
CA SER A 113 -2.97 -2.94 -5.68
C SER A 113 -2.30 -2.85 -4.31
N VAL A 114 -1.07 -3.35 -4.18
CA VAL A 114 -0.30 -3.29 -2.92
C VAL A 114 0.01 -1.84 -2.50
N LEU A 115 0.48 -1.00 -3.43
CA LEU A 115 0.80 0.41 -3.13
C LEU A 115 -0.45 1.19 -2.77
N LYS A 116 -1.53 1.03 -3.54
CA LYS A 116 -2.83 1.63 -3.25
C LYS A 116 -3.34 1.21 -1.87
N PHE A 117 -3.26 -0.09 -1.56
CA PHE A 117 -3.70 -0.63 -0.26
C PHE A 117 -2.88 -0.06 0.91
N LEU A 118 -1.56 0.02 0.77
CA LEU A 118 -0.71 0.63 1.80
C LEU A 118 -0.97 2.12 1.96
N GLN A 119 -1.16 2.87 0.86
CA GLN A 119 -1.55 4.29 0.94
C GLN A 119 -2.85 4.48 1.71
N ASP A 120 -3.85 3.60 1.52
CA ASP A 120 -5.08 3.63 2.31
C ASP A 120 -4.84 3.30 3.79
N ILE A 121 -3.97 2.34 4.11
CA ILE A 121 -3.58 2.05 5.50
C ILE A 121 -2.94 3.28 6.15
N PHE A 122 -2.05 3.98 5.44
CA PHE A 122 -1.39 5.19 5.94
C PHE A 122 -2.21 6.46 5.71
N ALA A 123 -3.50 6.36 5.37
CA ALA A 123 -4.40 7.51 5.30
C ALA A 123 -4.84 7.99 6.69
N CYS A 124 -4.83 7.12 7.71
CA CYS A 124 -5.08 7.54 9.10
C CYS A 124 -4.20 6.79 10.12
N LYS A 125 -4.00 7.39 11.29
CA LYS A 125 -3.10 6.87 12.34
C LYS A 125 -3.58 5.54 12.91
N ASP A 126 -4.89 5.35 13.01
CA ASP A 126 -5.48 4.12 13.58
C ASP A 126 -5.14 2.90 12.72
N THR A 127 -5.26 3.00 11.39
CA THR A 127 -4.87 1.93 10.48
C THR A 127 -3.36 1.79 10.36
N ALA A 128 -2.60 2.89 10.38
CA ALA A 128 -1.14 2.82 10.37
C ALA A 128 -0.57 2.08 11.60
N SER A 129 -1.28 2.11 12.73
CA SER A 129 -0.84 1.48 13.99
C SER A 129 -0.78 -0.06 13.97
N ILE A 130 -1.29 -0.70 12.91
CA ILE A 130 -1.21 -2.16 12.75
C ILE A 130 0.21 -2.64 12.49
N PHE A 131 1.08 -1.77 11.95
CA PHE A 131 2.48 -2.10 11.70
C PHE A 131 3.30 -1.88 12.97
N TYR A 132 4.08 -2.88 13.37
CA TYR A 132 5.03 -2.73 14.45
C TYR A 132 6.20 -1.83 14.03
N HIS A 133 6.93 -1.30 15.01
CA HIS A 133 8.07 -0.43 14.74
C HIS A 133 9.11 -1.08 13.81
N THR A 134 9.43 -2.35 14.02
CA THR A 134 10.37 -3.10 13.16
C THR A 134 9.85 -3.22 11.72
N ASP A 135 8.57 -3.53 11.56
CA ASP A 135 7.91 -3.64 10.25
C ASP A 135 7.95 -2.31 9.50
N MET A 136 7.77 -1.20 10.22
CA MET A 136 7.90 0.15 9.66
C MET A 136 9.31 0.43 9.16
N MET A 137 10.36 0.02 9.88
CA MET A 137 11.74 0.23 9.41
C MET A 137 11.99 -0.54 8.11
N VAL A 138 11.56 -1.80 8.04
CA VAL A 138 11.67 -2.64 6.83
C VAL A 138 10.89 -2.03 5.68
N MET A 139 9.68 -1.53 5.92
CA MET A 139 8.88 -0.86 4.89
C MET A 139 9.59 0.37 4.32
N ILE A 140 10.13 1.22 5.20
CA ILE A 140 10.87 2.43 4.81
C ILE A 140 12.13 2.04 4.02
N ASP A 141 12.85 0.99 4.42
CA ASP A 141 14.01 0.48 3.67
C ASP A 141 13.62 0.09 2.24
N ILE A 142 12.49 -0.62 2.06
CA ILE A 142 11.97 -1.01 0.75
C ILE A 142 11.58 0.24 -0.05
N ILE A 143 10.79 1.15 0.53
CA ILE A 143 10.30 2.33 -0.18
C ILE A 143 11.44 3.22 -0.64
N VAL A 144 12.40 3.54 0.24
CA VAL A 144 13.56 4.39 -0.11
C VAL A 144 14.40 3.73 -1.20
N ARG A 145 14.60 2.41 -1.13
CA ARG A 145 15.28 1.65 -2.18
C ARG A 145 14.53 1.75 -3.52
N GLN A 146 13.23 1.52 -3.53
CA GLN A 146 12.42 1.56 -4.75
C GLN A 146 12.39 2.97 -5.38
N ILE A 147 12.25 4.03 -4.59
CA ILE A 147 12.30 5.41 -5.11
C ILE A 147 13.67 5.71 -5.73
N SER A 148 14.75 5.19 -5.12
CA SER A 148 16.12 5.39 -5.63
C SER A 148 16.39 4.61 -6.90
N ASP A 149 15.94 3.35 -6.99
CA ASP A 149 16.23 2.43 -8.09
C ASP A 149 15.38 2.70 -9.34
N LEU A 150 14.17 3.24 -9.18
CA LEU A 150 13.27 3.55 -10.29
C LEU A 150 13.79 4.72 -11.14
N SER A 151 13.74 4.52 -12.46
CA SER A 151 14.19 5.45 -13.47
C SER A 151 13.21 6.63 -13.66
N PRO A 152 13.67 7.78 -14.16
CA PRO A 152 12.81 8.90 -14.51
C PRO A 152 11.71 8.48 -15.49
N GLY A 153 10.46 8.84 -15.19
CA GLY A 153 9.29 8.55 -16.03
C GLY A 153 8.56 7.23 -15.70
N GLU A 154 9.09 6.41 -14.80
CA GLU A 154 8.39 5.22 -14.34
C GLU A 154 7.21 5.58 -13.42
N LYS A 155 6.00 5.20 -13.84
CA LYS A 155 4.76 5.53 -13.12
C LYS A 155 4.76 5.08 -11.66
N LEU A 156 5.45 3.98 -11.32
CA LEU A 156 5.49 3.48 -9.95
C LEU A 156 6.24 4.41 -8.99
N ARG A 157 7.16 5.26 -9.48
CA ARG A 157 7.97 6.13 -8.60
C ARG A 157 7.09 7.10 -7.82
N MET A 158 6.07 7.64 -8.46
CA MET A 158 5.09 8.54 -7.83
C MET A 158 4.27 7.85 -6.73
N GLU A 159 3.97 6.56 -6.90
CA GLU A 159 3.19 5.77 -5.94
C GLU A 159 4.01 5.50 -4.67
N TYR A 160 5.30 5.21 -4.82
CA TYR A 160 6.22 5.08 -3.69
C TYR A 160 6.48 6.43 -2.98
N LEU A 161 6.61 7.52 -3.73
CA LEU A 161 6.71 8.87 -3.15
C LEU A 161 5.47 9.23 -2.33
N SER A 162 4.28 8.97 -2.88
CA SER A 162 3.00 9.21 -2.20
C SER A 162 2.85 8.33 -0.95
N LEU A 163 3.29 7.07 -1.01
CA LEU A 163 3.30 6.17 0.14
C LEU A 163 4.26 6.67 1.23
N MET A 164 5.47 7.11 0.87
CA MET A 164 6.42 7.68 1.82
C MET A 164 5.84 8.94 2.49
N HIS A 165 5.17 9.79 1.73
CA HIS A 165 4.50 10.98 2.24
C HIS A 165 3.38 10.62 3.24
N ALA A 166 2.56 9.63 2.92
CA ALA A 166 1.51 9.13 3.81
C ALA A 166 2.08 8.58 5.14
N ILE A 167 3.20 7.85 5.08
CA ILE A 167 3.92 7.37 6.27
C ILE A 167 4.37 8.54 7.15
N MET A 168 4.94 9.60 6.57
CA MET A 168 5.36 10.78 7.34
C MET A 168 4.21 11.46 8.07
N ARG A 169 3.02 11.52 7.44
CA ARG A 169 1.81 12.14 8.01
C ARG A 169 1.23 11.35 9.19
N THR A 170 1.27 10.03 9.10
CA THR A 170 0.51 9.16 10.01
C THR A 170 1.36 8.41 11.03
N THR A 171 2.69 8.48 10.93
CA THR A 171 3.61 7.82 11.85
C THR A 171 4.60 8.81 12.47
N PRO A 172 5.28 8.48 13.59
CA PRO A 172 6.30 9.34 14.19
C PRO A 172 7.64 9.31 13.41
N TYR A 173 7.61 9.34 12.07
CA TYR A 173 8.79 9.21 11.21
C TYR A 173 9.93 10.17 11.59
N LEU A 174 9.60 11.44 11.84
CA LEU A 174 10.57 12.47 12.20
C LEU A 174 11.25 12.28 13.56
N GLN A 175 10.74 11.38 14.41
CA GLN A 175 11.38 11.06 15.69
C GLN A 175 12.55 10.09 15.51
N HIS A 176 12.34 9.02 14.73
CA HIS A 176 13.36 7.99 14.53
C HIS A 176 14.24 8.22 13.30
N LYS A 177 13.76 8.98 12.30
CA LYS A 177 14.53 9.43 11.12
C LYS A 177 15.23 8.29 10.37
N HIS A 178 14.59 7.12 10.33
CA HIS A 178 15.15 5.95 9.66
C HIS A 178 15.32 6.22 8.16
N ARG A 179 16.52 5.95 7.62
CA ARG A 179 16.92 6.24 6.23
C ARG A 179 16.75 7.69 5.79
N LEU A 180 16.67 8.65 6.72
CA LEU A 180 16.40 10.06 6.38
C LEU A 180 17.46 10.62 5.41
N THR A 181 18.74 10.39 5.66
CA THR A 181 19.82 10.91 4.78
C THR A 181 19.71 10.36 3.36
N ASP A 182 19.42 9.07 3.22
CA ASP A 182 19.27 8.42 1.91
C ASP A 182 18.05 8.95 1.17
N LEU A 183 16.93 9.13 1.90
CA LEU A 183 15.73 9.73 1.36
C LEU A 183 16.00 11.17 0.90
N GLN A 184 16.60 12.01 1.73
CA GLN A 184 16.94 13.40 1.36
C GLN A 184 17.79 13.47 0.11
N GLY A 185 18.85 12.66 0.02
CA GLY A 185 19.70 12.60 -1.18
C GLY A 185 18.92 12.16 -2.42
N THR A 186 18.01 11.19 -2.26
CA THR A 186 17.16 10.70 -3.36
C THR A 186 16.15 11.75 -3.82
N LEU A 187 15.47 12.43 -2.90
CA LEU A 187 14.52 13.50 -3.23
C LEU A 187 15.22 14.68 -3.93
N GLN A 188 16.40 15.09 -3.43
CA GLN A 188 17.19 16.14 -4.06
C GLN A 188 17.61 15.76 -5.48
N ARG A 189 18.06 14.51 -5.69
CA ARG A 189 18.40 13.99 -7.02
C ARG A 189 17.21 14.09 -7.97
N ILE A 190 16.02 13.67 -7.55
CA ILE A 190 14.82 13.68 -8.40
C ILE A 190 14.39 15.11 -8.75
N VAL A 191 14.50 16.06 -7.81
CA VAL A 191 14.12 17.47 -8.07
C VAL A 191 14.97 18.10 -9.17
N VAL A 192 16.25 17.75 -9.27
CA VAL A 192 17.18 18.29 -10.27
C VAL A 192 17.24 17.50 -11.58
N GLU A 193 16.47 16.40 -11.71
CA GLU A 193 16.35 15.64 -12.97
C GLU A 193 15.92 16.58 -14.11
N ALA A 194 16.61 16.49 -15.24
CA ALA A 194 16.37 17.36 -16.41
C ALA A 194 15.14 16.91 -17.21
N GLU A 195 14.70 15.67 -17.01
CA GLU A 195 13.56 15.05 -17.65
C GLU A 195 12.25 15.79 -17.30
N ASP A 196 11.47 16.07 -18.34
CA ASP A 196 10.25 16.87 -18.27
C ASP A 196 9.01 16.09 -18.75
N SER A 197 9.05 14.77 -18.61
CA SER A 197 7.85 13.95 -18.85
C SER A 197 6.77 14.29 -17.82
N GLN A 198 5.50 14.04 -18.17
CA GLN A 198 4.38 14.24 -17.25
C GLN A 198 4.58 13.48 -15.92
N GLN A 199 5.13 12.26 -15.98
CA GLN A 199 5.44 11.47 -14.79
C GLN A 199 6.52 12.14 -13.92
N CYS A 200 7.61 12.62 -14.53
CA CYS A 200 8.67 13.34 -13.79
C CYS A 200 8.15 14.64 -13.15
N GLN A 201 7.25 15.36 -13.83
CA GLN A 201 6.61 16.55 -13.26
C GLN A 201 5.78 16.20 -12.03
N MET A 202 5.02 15.11 -12.08
CA MET A 202 4.22 14.65 -10.93
C MET A 202 5.11 14.20 -9.76
N ASP A 203 6.22 13.50 -10.02
CA ASP A 203 7.21 13.17 -8.98
C ASP A 203 7.70 14.45 -8.28
N LYS A 204 8.14 15.45 -9.05
CA LYS A 204 8.61 16.75 -8.53
C LYS A 204 7.53 17.48 -7.72
N MET A 205 6.27 17.44 -8.15
CA MET A 205 5.15 18.03 -7.42
C MET A 205 4.96 17.37 -6.05
N ILE A 206 4.97 16.03 -5.98
CA ILE A 206 4.83 15.31 -4.70
C ILE A 206 5.99 15.67 -3.76
N ILE A 207 7.23 15.76 -4.27
CA ILE A 207 8.39 16.13 -3.46
C ILE A 207 8.28 17.56 -2.92
N GLN A 208 7.78 18.50 -3.74
CA GLN A 208 7.53 19.86 -3.29
C GLN A 208 6.47 19.91 -2.18
N GLU A 209 5.43 19.08 -2.26
CA GLU A 209 4.45 18.94 -1.18
C GLU A 209 5.06 18.36 0.10
N ILE A 210 5.90 17.33 -0.01
CA ILE A 210 6.65 16.77 1.12
C ILE A 210 7.49 17.86 1.79
N TYR A 211 8.28 18.63 1.04
CA TYR A 211 9.11 19.70 1.60
C TYR A 211 8.29 20.84 2.22
N LYS A 212 7.13 21.15 1.66
CA LYS A 212 6.23 22.16 2.21
C LYS A 212 5.64 21.75 3.56
N GLU A 213 5.29 20.47 3.70
CA GLU A 213 4.67 19.94 4.92
C GLU A 213 5.69 19.54 5.99
N PHE A 214 6.87 19.08 5.57
CA PHE A 214 7.97 18.64 6.43
C PHE A 214 9.27 19.36 6.06
N PRO A 215 9.44 20.63 6.46
CA PRO A 215 10.62 21.43 6.13
C PRO A 215 11.94 20.83 6.61
N GLU A 216 11.92 20.01 7.67
CA GLU A 216 13.11 19.32 8.21
C GLU A 216 13.76 18.34 7.21
N ILE A 217 13.00 17.94 6.19
CA ILE A 217 13.46 17.03 5.13
C ILE A 217 14.07 17.81 3.96
N ALA A 218 13.71 19.09 3.80
CA ALA A 218 14.16 19.91 2.69
C ALA A 218 15.69 20.12 2.69
N PRO A 219 16.32 20.27 1.51
CA PRO A 219 17.73 20.64 1.41
C PRO A 219 18.03 21.92 2.19
N GLY A 220 19.03 21.88 3.07
CA GLY A 220 19.48 23.05 3.85
C GLY A 220 18.74 23.27 5.17
N ALA A 221 17.92 22.32 5.64
CA ALA A 221 17.25 22.37 6.94
C ALA A 221 18.17 22.07 8.15
N SER A 222 19.46 22.41 8.06
CA SER A 222 20.48 22.22 9.12
C SER A 222 21.20 23.52 9.41
#